data_AF-A0A7C0ZUC8-F1
#
_entry.id   AF-A0A7C0ZUC8-F1
#
_cell.length_a   1.000
_cell.length_b   1.000
_cell.length_c   1.000
_cell.angle_alpha   90.00
_cell.angle_beta   90.00
_cell.angle_gamma   90.00
#
_symmetry.space_group_name_H-M   'P 1'
#
loop_
_entity.id
_entity.type
_entity.pdbx_description
1 polymer ?
#
loop_
_entity_poly.entity_id
_entity_poly.type
_entity_poly.pdbx_seq_one_letter_code
_entity_poly.pdbx_strand_id
1 'polypeptide(L)'
;IYGIVQGVFFRSSMRQKAYELGVTGWVMNELDGSVSAVVEGPREAVEENIRWAHRGPPGAVVERVDVEWEEYRGEFKDFRIRYW
;
A
#
# COMPACT_ATOMS: atom_id res chain seq x y z
N ILE A 1 4.52 6.38 -2.56
CA ILE A 1 3.47 7.17 -1.85
C ILE A 1 4.15 8.25 -1.03
N TYR A 2 3.79 9.52 -1.24
CA TYR A 2 4.52 10.68 -0.73
C TYR A 2 3.62 11.59 0.12
N GLY A 3 4.23 12.30 1.08
CA GLY A 3 3.58 13.23 2.00
C GLY A 3 3.84 12.90 3.47
N ILE A 4 2.92 13.28 4.37
CA ILE A 4 2.95 12.88 5.78
C ILE A 4 2.37 11.46 5.87
N VAL A 5 3.20 10.47 5.59
CA VAL A 5 2.80 9.06 5.47
C VAL A 5 3.58 8.12 6.39
N GLN A 6 4.57 8.62 7.13
CA GLN A 6 5.26 7.88 8.19
C GLN A 6 4.86 8.38 9.58
N GLY A 7 4.96 7.52 10.60
CA GLY A 7 4.51 7.84 11.96
C GLY A 7 2.98 7.87 12.15
N VAL A 8 2.21 7.62 11.09
CA VAL A 8 0.74 7.73 11.05
C VAL A 8 0.05 6.37 10.84
N PHE A 9 0.72 5.27 11.18
CA PHE A 9 0.21 3.89 11.01
C PHE A 9 -0.10 3.44 9.56
N PHE A 10 0.40 4.16 8.55
CA PHE A 10 0.12 3.88 7.13
C PHE A 10 0.31 2.41 6.73
N ARG A 11 1.48 1.83 7.03
CA ARG A 11 1.79 0.41 6.77
C ARG A 11 0.78 -0.55 7.40
N SER A 12 0.38 -0.30 8.64
CA SER A 12 -0.56 -1.17 9.37
C SER A 12 -1.96 -1.10 8.76
N SER A 13 -2.45 0.12 8.50
CA SER A 13 -3.77 0.33 7.92
C SER A 13 -3.87 -0.12 6.48
N MET A 14 -2.81 0.04 5.68
CA MET A 14 -2.77 -0.47 4.31
C MET A 14 -2.85 -1.98 4.27
N ARG A 15 -2.12 -2.68 5.15
CA ARG A 15 -2.23 -4.14 5.30
C ARG A 15 -3.65 -4.56 5.69
N GLN A 16 -4.28 -3.85 6.63
CA GLN A 16 -5.66 -4.15 7.01
C GLN A 16 -6.61 -3.99 5.81
N LYS A 17 -6.49 -2.89 5.07
CA LYS A 17 -7.26 -2.67 3.84
C LYS A 17 -7.00 -3.75 2.79
N ALA A 18 -5.75 -4.19 2.64
CA ALA A 18 -5.41 -5.28 1.73
C ALA A 18 -6.11 -6.59 2.09
N TYR A 19 -6.16 -6.95 3.37
CA TYR A 19 -6.89 -8.12 3.84
C TYR A 19 -8.41 -8.00 3.59
N GLU A 20 -9.00 -6.83 3.84
CA GLU A 20 -10.43 -6.59 3.56
C GLU A 20 -10.77 -6.76 2.07
N LEU A 21 -9.85 -6.39 1.19
CA LEU A 21 -10.01 -6.46 -0.27
C LEU A 21 -9.57 -7.80 -0.87
N GLY A 22 -8.97 -8.69 -0.07
CA GLY A 22 -8.46 -9.97 -0.53
C GLY A 22 -7.25 -9.87 -1.48
N VAL A 23 -6.45 -8.79 -1.37
CA VAL A 23 -5.22 -8.60 -2.17
C VAL A 23 -3.97 -8.98 -1.36
N THR A 24 -2.93 -9.43 -2.06
CA THR A 24 -1.64 -9.85 -1.47
C THR A 24 -0.52 -8.88 -1.85
N GLY A 25 0.66 -9.01 -1.26
CA GLY A 25 1.79 -8.12 -1.53
C GLY A 25 2.53 -7.64 -0.29
N TRP A 26 3.01 -6.40 -0.32
CA TRP A 26 3.74 -5.82 0.79
C TRP A 26 3.67 -4.30 0.83
N VAL A 27 3.99 -3.74 2.00
CA VAL A 27 4.15 -2.29 2.22
C VAL A 27 5.38 -2.01 3.09
N MET A 28 6.14 -0.97 2.77
CA MET A 28 7.41 -0.61 3.42
C MET A 28 7.58 0.91 3.55
N ASN A 29 8.25 1.34 4.60
CA ASN A 29 8.72 2.72 4.71
C ASN A 29 10.07 2.84 4.02
N GLU A 30 10.22 3.85 3.19
CA GLU A 30 11.51 4.18 2.58
C GLU A 30 12.31 5.17 3.45
N LEU A 31 13.62 5.20 3.24
CA LEU A 31 14.54 6.09 3.96
C LEU A 31 14.30 7.57 3.64
N ASP A 32 13.73 7.88 2.46
CA ASP A 32 13.41 9.23 2.02
C ASP A 32 12.11 9.79 2.62
N GLY A 33 11.46 9.03 3.51
CA GLY A 33 10.19 9.41 4.13
C GLY A 33 8.95 8.97 3.36
N SER A 34 9.08 8.36 2.18
CA SER A 34 7.96 7.82 1.42
C SER A 34 7.52 6.42 1.91
N VAL A 35 6.43 5.92 1.35
CA VAL A 35 5.97 4.54 1.50
C VAL A 35 5.91 3.88 0.13
N SER A 36 6.51 2.70 0.00
CA SER A 36 6.39 1.82 -1.17
C SER A 36 5.48 0.65 -0.86
N ALA A 37 4.76 0.17 -1.88
CA ALA A 37 3.94 -1.01 -1.77
C ALA A 37 3.89 -1.77 -3.09
N VAL A 38 3.78 -3.09 -3.01
CA VAL A 38 3.33 -3.94 -4.11
C VAL A 38 2.01 -4.55 -3.70
N VAL A 39 1.05 -4.55 -4.63
CA VAL A 39 -0.30 -5.08 -4.42
C VAL A 39 -0.64 -5.97 -5.61
N GLU A 40 -0.93 -7.23 -5.34
CA GLU A 40 -1.33 -8.22 -6.34
C GLU A 40 -2.77 -8.69 -6.06
N GLY A 41 -3.57 -8.85 -7.12
CA GLY A 41 -4.92 -9.37 -7.03
C GLY A 41 -5.81 -8.94 -8.21
N PRO A 42 -7.13 -9.18 -8.13
CA PRO A 42 -8.09 -8.69 -9.12
C PRO A 42 -7.98 -7.17 -9.29
N ARG A 43 -8.09 -6.70 -10.54
CA ARG A 43 -7.85 -5.30 -10.92
C ARG A 43 -8.65 -4.33 -10.06
N GLU A 44 -9.93 -4.61 -9.87
CA GLU A 44 -10.86 -3.76 -9.11
C GLU A 44 -10.47 -3.65 -7.64
N ALA A 45 -9.97 -4.74 -7.05
CA ALA A 45 -9.53 -4.79 -5.66
C ALA A 45 -8.19 -4.04 -5.47
N VAL A 46 -7.26 -4.16 -6.42
CA VAL A 46 -6.02 -3.39 -6.43
C VAL A 46 -6.32 -1.90 -6.57
N GLU A 47 -7.20 -1.52 -7.49
CA GLU A 47 -7.61 -0.12 -7.67
C GLU A 47 -8.30 0.45 -6.43
N GLU A 48 -9.10 -0.33 -5.70
CA GLU A 48 -9.69 0.10 -4.42
C GLU A 48 -8.62 0.30 -3.34
N ASN A 49 -7.59 -0.55 -3.29
CA ASN A 49 -6.47 -0.36 -2.38
C ASN A 49 -5.67 0.92 -2.72
N ILE A 50 -5.44 1.19 -4.01
CA ILE A 50 -4.81 2.43 -4.50
C ILE A 50 -5.66 3.65 -4.13
N ARG A 51 -6.99 3.61 -4.37
CA ARG A 51 -7.90 4.69 -3.97
C ARG A 51 -7.82 4.98 -2.47
N TRP A 52 -7.78 3.94 -1.65
CA TRP A 52 -7.55 4.11 -0.22
C TRP A 52 -6.18 4.74 0.08
N ALA A 53 -5.12 4.35 -0.63
CA ALA A 53 -3.78 4.89 -0.45
C ALA A 53 -3.67 6.39 -0.76
N HIS A 54 -4.51 6.94 -1.63
CA HIS A 54 -4.63 8.39 -1.85
C HIS A 54 -5.21 9.16 -0.65
N ARG A 55 -5.90 8.47 0.26
CA ARG A 55 -6.43 9.05 1.51
C ARG A 55 -5.54 8.74 2.71
N GLY A 56 -5.10 7.49 2.81
CA GLY A 56 -4.35 6.97 3.94
C GLY A 56 -5.19 6.83 5.24
N PRO A 57 -4.54 6.44 6.35
CA PRO A 57 -5.14 6.38 7.68
C PRO A 57 -5.36 7.78 8.29
N PRO A 58 -6.06 7.88 9.45
CA PRO A 58 -6.13 9.12 10.20
C PRO A 58 -4.75 9.71 10.51
N GLY A 59 -4.60 11.02 10.28
CA GLY A 59 -3.34 11.73 10.47
C GLY A 59 -2.40 11.69 9.26
N ALA A 60 -2.68 10.87 8.24
CA ALA A 60 -1.94 10.92 6.99
C ALA A 60 -2.36 12.15 6.16
N VAL A 61 -1.38 12.75 5.48
CA VAL A 61 -1.61 13.72 4.41
C VAL A 61 -0.86 13.21 3.19
N VAL A 62 -1.60 12.67 2.23
CA VAL A 62 -1.03 12.08 1.02
C VAL A 62 -1.00 13.14 -0.07
N GLU A 63 0.19 13.48 -0.54
CA GLU A 63 0.41 14.50 -1.56
C GLU A 63 0.45 13.88 -2.96
N ARG A 64 1.04 12.70 -3.08
CA ARG A 64 1.19 11.99 -4.35
C ARG A 64 1.21 10.47 -4.16
N VAL A 65 0.55 9.77 -5.07
CA VAL A 65 0.67 8.31 -5.23
C VAL A 65 1.09 8.08 -6.68
N ASP A 66 2.28 7.50 -6.85
CA ASP A 66 2.77 7.06 -8.15
C ASP A 66 2.44 5.57 -8.28
N VAL A 67 1.88 5.16 -9.42
CA VAL A 67 1.40 3.80 -9.68
C VAL A 67 2.04 3.28 -10.96
N GLU A 68 2.68 2.12 -10.85
CA GLU A 68 3.19 1.34 -11.98
C GLU A 68 2.43 0.01 -12.01
N TRP A 69 1.96 -0.38 -13.20
CA TRP A 69 1.20 -1.62 -13.38
C TRP A 69 2.09 -2.69 -13.99
N GLU A 70 2.11 -3.86 -13.35
CA GLU A 70 2.85 -5.02 -13.81
C GLU A 70 1.90 -6.20 -14.09
N GLU A 71 2.39 -7.21 -14.81
CA GLU A 71 1.65 -8.46 -14.97
C GLU A 71 1.55 -9.21 -13.63
N TYR A 72 0.43 -9.90 -13.42
CA TYR A 72 0.24 -10.72 -12.22
C TYR A 72 1.24 -11.88 -12.18
N ARG A 73 2.02 -11.98 -11.10
CA ARG A 73 3.02 -13.05 -10.93
C ARG A 73 2.63 -14.07 -9.85
N GLY A 74 1.71 -13.70 -8.95
CA GLY A 74 1.19 -14.61 -7.92
C GLY A 74 2.26 -14.99 -6.89
N GLU A 75 3.14 -14.04 -6.58
CA GLU A 75 4.32 -14.27 -5.74
C GLU A 75 4.02 -14.23 -4.26
N PHE A 76 2.89 -13.60 -3.90
CA PHE A 76 2.53 -13.34 -2.51
C PHE A 76 1.36 -14.21 -2.06
N LYS A 77 1.54 -14.90 -0.93
CA LYS A 77 0.49 -15.69 -0.25
C LYS A 77 -0.33 -14.86 0.74
N ASP A 78 0.17 -13.69 1.11
CA ASP A 78 -0.41 -12.77 2.08
C ASP A 78 0.06 -11.32 1.81
N PHE A 79 -0.45 -10.37 2.58
CA PHE A 79 0.01 -8.98 2.55
C PHE A 79 0.88 -8.67 3.79
N ARG A 80 2.16 -8.30 3.59
CA ARG A 80 3.12 -8.12 4.70
C ARG A 80 3.62 -6.69 4.87
N ILE A 81 3.99 -6.34 6.09
CA ILE A 81 4.79 -5.14 6.37
C ILE A 81 6.25 -5.54 6.30
N ARG A 82 7.03 -4.87 5.44
CA ARG A 82 8.49 -5.02 5.34
C ARG A 82 9.20 -3.93 6.15
N TYR A 83 10.41 -4.25 6.60
CA TYR A 83 11.24 -3.39 7.44
C TYR A 83 12.65 -3.15 6.86
N TRP A 84 13.02 -3.88 5.80
CA TRP A 84 14.29 -3.82 5.07
C TRP A 84 14.06 -4.25 3.63
#